data_AF-T1YTH6-F1
#
_entry.id   AF-T1YTH6-F1
#
_cell.length_a   1.000
_cell.length_b   1.000
_cell.length_c   1.000
_cell.angle_alpha   90.00
_cell.angle_beta   90.00
_cell.angle_gamma   90.00
#
_symmetry.space_group_name_H-M   'P 1'
#
loop_
_entity.id
_entity.type
_entity.pdbx_description
1 polymer ?
#
loop_
_entity_poly.entity_id
_entity_poly.type
_entity_poly.pdbx_seq_one_letter_code
_entity_poly.pdbx_strand_id
1 'polypeptide(L)'
;MRRFLSLSTVAAKETNAKALVDYLKAETDTTATSDIFLSVHDGMRHTFLEHATSLYNAALEYNPLVTVDVIPVVSPPAAGSDPATGAGHQLLDRAYLEASKGFTPCYDYVAVGGTFDHLHSGHKLLLTTAVLHTLRKLRVGVTGDALLQKKKFAEYLQSNEVRKKAVRDFLQHIRQDVELEIETIEDVSGGTDTIPDVKAIALSPETEKSLDIINDLRKKNGNLPPLAGIRIPFVSSSSGEVISSTRLRQGMTK
;
A
#
# COMPACT_ATOMS: atom_id res chain seq x y z
N MET A 1 10.66 3.02 20.27
CA MET A 1 10.45 1.74 19.58
C MET A 1 9.06 1.77 18.99
N ARG A 2 8.88 1.47 17.68
CA ARG A 2 7.53 1.41 17.10
C ARG A 2 6.74 0.32 17.83
N ARG A 3 5.51 0.62 18.19
CA ARG A 3 4.64 -0.34 18.86
C ARG A 3 4.06 -1.28 17.82
N PHE A 4 3.76 -2.51 18.23
CA PHE A 4 3.27 -3.49 17.26
C PHE A 4 2.27 -4.47 17.86
N LEU A 5 1.49 -5.07 16.96
CA LEU A 5 0.55 -6.15 17.23
C LEU A 5 0.83 -7.29 16.25
N SER A 6 0.92 -8.52 16.76
CA SER A 6 1.04 -9.71 15.91
C SER A 6 -0.30 -10.41 15.76
N LEU A 7 -0.71 -10.64 14.52
CA LEU A 7 -1.95 -11.28 14.12
C LEU A 7 -1.67 -12.46 13.17
N SER A 8 -2.67 -13.30 12.98
CA SER A 8 -2.58 -14.50 12.15
C SER A 8 -3.86 -14.73 11.36
N THR A 9 -3.74 -15.20 10.11
CA THR A 9 -4.88 -15.58 9.27
C THR A 9 -5.52 -16.91 9.68
N VAL A 10 -5.04 -17.58 10.73
CA VAL A 10 -5.78 -18.69 11.39
C VAL A 10 -7.06 -18.15 12.04
N ALA A 11 -7.01 -16.95 12.60
CA ALA A 11 -8.18 -16.26 13.10
C ALA A 11 -8.93 -15.61 11.93
N ALA A 12 -10.26 -15.57 11.99
CA ALA A 12 -11.08 -14.87 11.01
C ALA A 12 -10.72 -13.37 10.93
N LYS A 13 -10.96 -12.74 9.78
CA LYS A 13 -10.67 -11.31 9.57
C LYS A 13 -11.41 -10.41 10.58
N GLU A 14 -12.63 -10.76 10.97
CA GLU A 14 -13.42 -10.04 11.98
C GLU A 14 -12.79 -10.14 13.37
N THR A 15 -12.24 -11.30 13.71
CA THR A 15 -11.51 -11.51 14.97
C THR A 15 -10.23 -10.67 15.01
N ASN A 16 -9.48 -10.64 13.92
CA ASN A 16 -8.27 -9.83 13.78
C ASN A 16 -8.59 -8.32 13.82
N ALA A 17 -9.67 -7.88 13.15
CA ALA A 17 -10.16 -6.51 13.19
C ALA A 17 -10.53 -6.08 14.62
N LYS A 18 -11.25 -6.93 15.36
CA LYS A 18 -11.57 -6.66 16.77
C LYS A 18 -10.30 -6.56 17.63
N ALA A 19 -9.35 -7.47 17.45
CA ALA A 19 -8.09 -7.45 18.19
C ALA A 19 -7.29 -6.15 17.92
N LEU A 20 -7.27 -5.67 16.67
CA LEU A 20 -6.66 -4.39 16.31
C LEU A 20 -7.34 -3.23 17.04
N VAL A 21 -8.67 -3.16 17.06
CA VAL A 21 -9.39 -2.07 17.72
C VAL A 21 -9.17 -2.09 19.23
N ASP A 22 -9.18 -3.27 19.86
CA ASP A 22 -8.90 -3.39 21.29
C ASP A 22 -7.46 -2.97 21.62
N TYR A 23 -6.50 -3.33 20.75
CA TYR A 23 -5.11 -2.88 20.83
C TYR A 23 -5.03 -1.35 20.75
N LEU A 24 -5.63 -0.72 19.73
CA LEU A 24 -5.59 0.73 19.54
C LEU A 24 -6.26 1.50 20.69
N LYS A 25 -7.32 0.96 21.29
CA LYS A 25 -7.99 1.55 22.47
C LYS A 25 -7.12 1.57 23.72
N ALA A 26 -6.23 0.59 23.86
CA ALA A 26 -5.29 0.54 24.96
C ALA A 26 -4.16 1.57 24.80
N GLU A 27 -3.99 2.14 23.61
CA GLU A 27 -2.91 3.07 23.33
C GLU A 27 -3.21 4.51 23.73
N THR A 28 -2.27 5.06 24.50
CA THR A 28 -2.31 6.42 25.01
C THR A 28 -1.74 7.44 24.01
N ASP A 29 -0.90 6.99 23.08
CA ASP A 29 -0.31 7.82 22.02
C ASP A 29 -0.91 7.43 20.66
N THR A 30 -1.83 8.24 20.18
CA THR A 30 -2.52 8.04 18.91
C THR A 30 -1.76 8.67 17.72
N THR A 31 -0.63 9.33 17.97
CA THR A 31 0.17 10.01 16.93
C THR A 31 1.22 9.10 16.30
N ALA A 32 1.63 8.04 17.02
CA ALA A 32 2.60 7.07 16.52
C ALA A 32 1.95 6.06 15.55
N THR A 33 2.72 5.67 14.53
CA THR A 33 2.32 4.55 13.66
C THR A 33 2.52 3.22 14.38
N SER A 34 1.49 2.38 14.36
CA SER A 34 1.51 1.02 14.90
C SER A 34 1.75 0.00 13.79
N ASP A 35 2.73 -0.88 14.00
CA ASP A 35 3.07 -1.95 13.06
C ASP A 35 2.20 -3.19 13.36
N ILE A 36 1.44 -3.67 12.39
CA ILE A 36 0.55 -4.82 12.52
C ILE A 36 1.13 -5.96 11.70
N PHE A 37 1.90 -6.83 12.35
CA PHE A 37 2.48 -8.01 11.70
C PHE A 37 1.41 -9.07 11.49
N LEU A 38 1.12 -9.40 10.24
CA LEU A 38 0.09 -10.37 9.87
C LEU A 38 0.72 -11.61 9.23
N SER A 39 0.63 -12.72 9.95
CA SER A 39 1.15 -14.01 9.53
C SER A 39 0.14 -14.78 8.68
N VAL A 40 0.50 -15.12 7.45
CA VAL A 40 -0.40 -15.73 6.44
C VAL A 40 -0.17 -17.23 6.35
N HIS A 41 -1.11 -18.03 6.85
CA HIS A 41 -0.91 -19.47 7.05
C HIS A 41 -1.12 -20.34 5.80
N ASP A 42 -2.01 -19.94 4.91
CA ASP A 42 -2.22 -20.62 3.63
C ASP A 42 -1.22 -20.17 2.55
N GLY A 43 -0.37 -19.20 2.87
CA GLY A 43 0.57 -18.57 1.96
C GLY A 43 -0.09 -17.70 0.88
N MET A 44 -1.42 -17.57 0.85
CA MET A 44 -2.12 -16.99 -0.28
C MET A 44 -2.12 -15.45 -0.24
N ARG A 45 -1.71 -14.81 -1.35
CA ARG A 45 -1.75 -13.34 -1.50
C ARG A 45 -3.14 -12.75 -1.23
N HIS A 46 -4.19 -13.38 -1.75
CA HIS A 46 -5.56 -12.85 -1.61
C HIS A 46 -6.01 -12.86 -0.15
N THR A 47 -5.71 -13.93 0.61
CA THR A 47 -5.99 -14.04 2.04
C THR A 47 -5.34 -12.89 2.81
N PHE A 48 -4.07 -12.60 2.54
CA PHE A 48 -3.40 -11.45 3.13
C PHE A 48 -4.12 -10.13 2.80
N LEU A 49 -4.40 -9.87 1.52
CA LEU A 49 -5.01 -8.62 1.09
C LEU A 49 -6.40 -8.42 1.68
N GLU A 50 -7.22 -9.47 1.79
CA GLU A 50 -8.55 -9.40 2.42
C GLU A 50 -8.46 -9.04 3.91
N HIS A 51 -7.53 -9.67 4.63
CA HIS A 51 -7.28 -9.33 6.04
C HIS A 51 -6.72 -7.91 6.19
N ALA A 52 -5.78 -7.50 5.34
CA ALA A 52 -5.23 -6.15 5.35
C ALA A 52 -6.31 -5.10 5.08
N THR A 53 -7.19 -5.33 4.09
CA THR A 53 -8.36 -4.47 3.85
C THR A 53 -9.26 -4.40 5.08
N SER A 54 -9.58 -5.54 5.71
CA SER A 54 -10.41 -5.56 6.92
C SER A 54 -9.78 -4.80 8.09
N LEU A 55 -8.47 -4.92 8.29
CA LEU A 55 -7.72 -4.20 9.33
C LEU A 55 -7.69 -2.69 9.06
N TYR A 56 -7.45 -2.29 7.81
CA TYR A 56 -7.46 -0.89 7.40
C TYR A 56 -8.85 -0.24 7.55
N ASN A 57 -9.92 -0.96 7.22
CA ASN A 57 -11.30 -0.50 7.44
C ASN A 57 -11.60 -0.35 8.94
N ALA A 58 -11.19 -1.33 9.76
CA ALA A 58 -11.40 -1.28 11.21
C ALA A 58 -10.64 -0.13 11.89
N ALA A 59 -9.40 0.13 11.49
CA ALA A 59 -8.63 1.28 11.97
C ALA A 59 -9.30 2.61 11.58
N LEU A 60 -9.75 2.72 10.32
CA LEU A 60 -10.45 3.90 9.82
C LEU A 60 -11.75 4.17 10.57
N GLU A 61 -12.54 3.11 10.82
CA GLU A 61 -13.80 3.19 11.56
C GLU A 61 -13.59 3.57 13.04
N TYR A 62 -12.52 3.05 13.66
CA TYR A 62 -12.19 3.40 15.04
C TYR A 62 -11.75 4.86 15.18
N ASN A 63 -10.78 5.30 14.37
CA ASN A 63 -10.30 6.67 14.38
C ASN A 63 -9.58 6.98 13.05
N PRO A 64 -10.08 7.91 12.21
CA PRO A 64 -9.46 8.22 10.92
C PRO A 64 -8.07 8.84 10.99
N LEU A 65 -7.62 9.26 12.18
CA LEU A 65 -6.30 9.83 12.41
C LEU A 65 -5.26 8.80 12.88
N VAL A 66 -5.67 7.60 13.30
CA VAL A 66 -4.70 6.56 13.67
C VAL A 66 -3.96 6.07 12.43
N THR A 67 -2.68 5.79 12.60
CA THR A 67 -1.84 5.27 11.52
C THR A 67 -1.40 3.85 11.83
N VAL A 68 -1.76 2.92 10.95
CA VAL A 68 -1.36 1.51 11.06
C VAL A 68 -0.63 1.08 9.79
N ASP A 69 0.40 0.27 9.94
CA ASP A 69 1.11 -0.41 8.84
C ASP A 69 0.83 -1.91 8.94
N VAL A 70 0.07 -2.48 8.00
CA VAL A 70 -0.18 -3.94 7.98
C VAL A 70 0.92 -4.62 7.19
N ILE A 71 1.76 -5.38 7.90
CA ILE A 71 3.01 -5.92 7.39
C ILE A 71 2.89 -7.45 7.24
N PRO A 72 3.03 -7.99 6.03
CA PRO A 72 3.01 -9.44 5.83
C PRO A 72 4.29 -10.08 6.35
N VAL A 73 4.15 -11.16 7.13
CA VAL A 73 5.27 -11.91 7.69
C VAL A 73 5.13 -13.41 7.41
N VAL A 74 6.26 -14.11 7.32
CA VAL A 74 6.32 -15.56 7.13
C VAL A 74 5.82 -16.28 8.39
N SER A 75 5.07 -17.37 8.19
CA SER A 75 4.62 -18.24 9.28
C SER A 75 5.30 -19.61 9.25
N PRO A 76 5.70 -20.18 10.41
CA PRO A 76 5.85 -19.52 11.71
C PRO A 76 7.06 -18.57 11.74
N PRO A 77 7.12 -17.60 12.66
CA PRO A 77 8.31 -16.78 12.84
C PRO A 77 9.51 -17.67 13.24
N ALA A 78 10.73 -17.26 12.88
CA ALA A 78 11.93 -18.07 13.08
C ALA A 78 12.08 -18.53 14.54
N ALA A 79 12.57 -19.75 14.75
CA ALA A 79 12.78 -20.32 16.09
C ALA A 79 13.70 -19.40 16.92
N GLY A 80 13.21 -18.89 18.06
CA GLY A 80 13.93 -17.95 18.92
C GLY A 80 13.47 -16.49 18.84
N SER A 81 12.42 -16.19 18.07
CA SER A 81 11.80 -14.86 18.02
C SER A 81 11.00 -14.57 19.29
N ASP A 82 11.33 -13.49 20.00
CA ASP A 82 10.51 -12.96 21.08
C ASP A 82 9.35 -12.14 20.47
N PRO A 83 8.08 -12.57 20.63
CA PRO A 83 6.92 -11.86 20.09
C PRO A 83 6.73 -10.47 20.70
N ALA A 84 7.49 -10.05 21.72
CA ALA A 84 7.40 -8.74 22.37
C ALA A 84 8.43 -7.70 21.85
N THR A 85 9.41 -8.09 21.03
CA THR A 85 10.50 -7.20 20.59
C THR A 85 10.45 -6.77 19.12
N GLY A 86 9.57 -7.34 18.30
CA GLY A 86 9.52 -7.07 16.84
C GLY A 86 10.75 -7.55 16.06
N ALA A 87 11.80 -8.03 16.74
CA ALA A 87 13.07 -8.47 16.16
C ALA A 87 13.02 -9.91 15.61
N GLY A 88 11.82 -10.50 15.51
CA GLY A 88 11.61 -11.90 15.18
C GLY A 88 10.77 -12.17 13.93
N HIS A 89 10.22 -11.13 13.31
CA HIS A 89 9.34 -11.26 12.15
C HIS A 89 10.15 -11.29 10.86
N GLN A 90 10.12 -12.43 10.16
CA GLN A 90 10.68 -12.53 8.82
C GLN A 90 9.70 -11.92 7.82
N LEU A 91 10.09 -10.81 7.18
CA LEU A 91 9.33 -10.21 6.08
C LEU A 91 9.27 -11.18 4.89
N LEU A 92 8.22 -11.03 4.07
CA LEU A 92 8.18 -11.71 2.79
C LEU A 92 9.33 -11.24 1.91
N ASP A 93 9.79 -12.11 1.03
CA ASP A 93 10.73 -11.81 -0.05
C ASP A 93 10.27 -12.49 -1.35
N ARG A 94 11.06 -12.36 -2.42
CA ARG A 94 10.82 -13.02 -3.70
C ARG A 94 10.67 -14.54 -3.56
N ALA A 95 11.40 -15.21 -2.67
CA ALA A 95 11.32 -16.66 -2.50
C ALA A 95 9.95 -17.09 -1.96
N TYR A 96 9.24 -16.19 -1.27
CA TYR A 96 7.88 -16.46 -0.81
C TYR A 96 6.80 -16.29 -1.89
N LEU A 97 7.07 -15.52 -2.96
CA LEU A 97 6.11 -15.24 -4.05
C LEU A 97 5.98 -16.39 -5.06
N GLU A 98 5.65 -17.58 -4.58
CA GLU A 98 5.47 -18.76 -5.43
C GLU A 98 4.05 -18.82 -6.04
N ALA A 99 3.94 -19.29 -7.28
CA ALA A 99 2.64 -19.48 -7.93
C ALA A 99 1.74 -20.47 -7.17
N SER A 100 2.34 -21.49 -6.54
CA SER A 100 1.68 -22.45 -5.65
C SER A 100 1.00 -21.79 -4.44
N LYS A 101 1.47 -20.60 -4.05
CA LYS A 101 0.96 -19.78 -2.94
C LYS A 101 0.08 -18.64 -3.44
N GLY A 102 -0.53 -18.78 -4.62
CA GLY A 102 -1.48 -17.80 -5.15
C GLY A 102 -0.87 -16.45 -5.55
N PHE A 103 0.47 -16.35 -5.64
CA PHE A 103 1.16 -15.18 -6.18
C PHE A 103 1.20 -15.24 -7.71
N THR A 104 0.03 -15.30 -8.32
CA THR A 104 -0.15 -15.26 -9.77
C THR A 104 -1.37 -14.41 -10.12
N PRO A 105 -1.25 -13.44 -11.04
CA PRO A 105 -0.03 -13.06 -11.75
C PRO A 105 0.96 -12.30 -10.85
N CYS A 106 2.24 -12.38 -11.19
CA CYS A 106 3.34 -11.53 -10.69
C CYS A 106 4.16 -11.06 -11.89
N TYR A 107 4.81 -9.91 -11.77
CA TYR A 107 5.55 -9.26 -12.85
C TYR A 107 6.93 -8.82 -12.37
N ASP A 108 7.93 -8.88 -13.23
CA ASP A 108 9.27 -8.40 -12.91
C ASP A 108 9.29 -6.90 -12.64
N TYR A 109 8.50 -6.13 -13.37
CA TYR A 109 8.42 -4.68 -13.25
C TYR A 109 6.95 -4.21 -13.23
N VAL A 110 6.54 -3.69 -12.07
CA VAL A 110 5.21 -3.10 -11.83
C VAL A 110 5.35 -1.59 -11.63
N ALA A 111 4.33 -0.84 -12.05
CA ALA A 111 4.18 0.58 -11.76
C ALA A 111 3.01 0.84 -10.80
N VAL A 112 3.08 1.94 -10.05
CA VAL A 112 1.96 2.47 -9.27
C VAL A 112 2.08 3.98 -9.20
N GLY A 113 0.96 4.70 -9.36
CA GLY A 113 0.94 6.16 -9.37
C GLY A 113 -0.04 6.71 -8.34
N GLY A 114 0.31 7.84 -7.72
CA GLY A 114 -0.55 8.49 -6.74
C GLY A 114 0.05 9.77 -6.20
N THR A 115 -0.78 10.56 -5.51
CA THR A 115 -0.23 11.70 -4.78
C THR A 115 0.48 11.25 -3.51
N PHE A 116 -0.03 10.22 -2.83
CA PHE A 116 0.53 9.72 -1.57
C PHE A 116 0.67 10.81 -0.50
N ASP A 117 -0.24 11.79 -0.52
CA ASP A 117 -0.31 12.85 0.48
C ASP A 117 -1.01 12.34 1.73
N HIS A 118 -0.39 12.58 2.88
CA HIS A 118 -0.76 12.03 4.18
C HIS A 118 -1.04 10.53 4.08
N LEU A 119 0.03 9.74 3.89
CA LEU A 119 -0.01 8.32 3.53
C LEU A 119 -1.00 7.50 4.39
N HIS A 120 -2.22 7.36 3.90
CA HIS A 120 -3.35 6.77 4.59
C HIS A 120 -3.63 5.34 4.16
N SER A 121 -4.56 4.66 4.86
CA SER A 121 -4.91 3.25 4.66
C SER A 121 -5.17 2.86 3.20
N GLY A 122 -5.90 3.68 2.44
CA GLY A 122 -6.08 3.45 0.99
C GLY A 122 -4.78 3.43 0.18
N HIS A 123 -3.86 4.37 0.42
CA HIS A 123 -2.55 4.36 -0.22
C HIS A 123 -1.71 3.16 0.20
N LYS A 124 -1.74 2.81 1.49
CA LYS A 124 -0.98 1.68 2.02
C LYS A 124 -1.44 0.37 1.39
N LEU A 125 -2.76 0.15 1.27
CA LEU A 125 -3.29 -1.01 0.56
C LEU A 125 -2.86 -1.04 -0.91
N LEU A 126 -2.88 0.10 -1.61
CA LEU A 126 -2.43 0.21 -3.01
C LEU A 126 -0.95 -0.16 -3.17
N LEU A 127 -0.07 0.44 -2.36
CA LEU A 127 1.37 0.21 -2.38
C LEU A 127 1.71 -1.24 -2.00
N THR A 128 1.07 -1.78 -0.96
CA THR A 128 1.23 -3.18 -0.56
C THR A 128 0.78 -4.13 -1.67
N THR A 129 -0.35 -3.85 -2.33
CA THR A 129 -0.80 -4.67 -3.46
C THR A 129 0.20 -4.62 -4.61
N ALA A 130 0.74 -3.44 -4.93
CA ALA A 130 1.72 -3.27 -6.01
C ALA A 130 3.01 -4.07 -5.73
N VAL A 131 3.57 -3.96 -4.53
CA VAL A 131 4.83 -4.65 -4.18
C VAL A 131 4.65 -6.17 -4.10
N LEU A 132 3.49 -6.67 -3.66
CA LEU A 132 3.18 -8.11 -3.65
C LEU A 132 2.91 -8.72 -5.03
N HIS A 133 2.77 -7.88 -6.07
CA HIS A 133 2.77 -8.33 -7.48
C HIS A 133 4.13 -8.18 -8.16
N THR A 134 5.14 -7.65 -7.45
CA THR A 134 6.46 -7.32 -8.00
C THR A 134 7.50 -8.39 -7.66
N LEU A 135 8.23 -8.87 -8.66
CA LEU A 135 9.34 -9.83 -8.47
C LEU A 135 10.71 -9.16 -8.38
N ARG A 136 10.93 -8.02 -9.05
CA ARG A 136 12.24 -7.37 -9.08
C ARG A 136 12.18 -5.88 -8.80
N LYS A 137 11.38 -5.13 -9.57
CA LYS A 137 11.41 -3.66 -9.59
C LYS A 137 10.02 -3.05 -9.49
N LEU A 138 9.87 -2.06 -8.62
CA LEU A 138 8.63 -1.29 -8.46
C LEU A 138 8.89 0.18 -8.78
N ARG A 139 8.20 0.71 -9.78
CA ARG A 139 8.17 2.16 -10.08
C ARG A 139 7.01 2.80 -9.35
N VAL A 140 7.29 3.81 -8.55
CA VAL A 140 6.28 4.60 -7.86
C VAL A 140 6.31 6.03 -8.37
N GLY A 141 5.26 6.43 -9.07
CA GLY A 141 5.06 7.80 -9.53
C GLY A 141 4.36 8.65 -8.47
N VAL A 142 5.09 9.58 -7.86
CA VAL A 142 4.57 10.54 -6.88
C VAL A 142 4.23 11.84 -7.59
N THR A 143 2.95 12.24 -7.61
CA THR A 143 2.53 13.42 -8.39
C THR A 143 3.26 14.69 -7.94
N GLY A 144 3.87 15.40 -8.88
CA GLY A 144 4.46 16.72 -8.74
C GLY A 144 3.43 17.84 -8.95
N ASP A 145 3.88 19.08 -8.81
CA ASP A 145 3.01 20.26 -8.73
C ASP A 145 2.15 20.48 -9.98
N ALA A 146 2.66 20.09 -11.15
CA ALA A 146 1.94 20.14 -12.44
C ALA A 146 0.59 19.40 -12.39
N LEU A 147 0.52 18.28 -11.67
CA LEU A 147 -0.71 17.48 -11.51
C LEU A 147 -1.53 17.90 -10.28
N LEU A 148 -1.06 18.87 -9.50
CA LEU A 148 -1.66 19.30 -8.23
C LEU A 148 -2.31 20.68 -8.28
N GLN A 149 -2.21 21.40 -9.41
CA GLN A 149 -2.64 22.80 -9.54
C GLN A 149 -4.12 23.08 -9.22
N LYS A 150 -4.98 22.07 -9.19
CA LYS A 150 -6.41 22.21 -8.88
C LYS A 150 -6.81 21.64 -7.51
N LYS A 151 -5.85 21.28 -6.66
CA LYS A 151 -6.17 20.67 -5.37
C LYS A 151 -6.63 21.71 -4.35
N LYS A 152 -7.81 21.46 -3.78
CA LYS A 152 -8.32 22.17 -2.60
C LYS A 152 -7.37 21.97 -1.42
N PHE A 153 -7.23 22.96 -0.54
CA PHE A 153 -6.40 22.91 0.67
C PHE A 153 -4.91 22.64 0.36
N ALA A 154 -4.37 23.35 -0.63
CA ALA A 154 -3.00 23.15 -1.10
C ALA A 154 -1.95 23.49 -0.02
N GLU A 155 -2.29 24.36 0.92
CA GLU A 155 -1.45 24.78 2.05
C GLU A 155 -1.19 23.64 3.07
N TYR A 156 -2.01 22.59 3.09
CA TYR A 156 -1.82 21.40 3.93
C TYR A 156 -1.21 20.20 3.17
N LEU A 157 -0.81 20.42 1.91
CA LEU A 157 -0.17 19.40 1.09
C LEU A 157 1.26 19.14 1.58
N GLN A 158 1.61 17.87 1.79
CA GLN A 158 2.98 17.51 2.11
C GLN A 158 3.90 17.77 0.90
N SER A 159 5.12 18.24 1.18
CA SER A 159 6.13 18.42 0.13
C SER A 159 6.40 17.12 -0.62
N ASN A 160 6.82 17.23 -1.89
CA ASN A 160 7.10 16.04 -2.70
C ASN A 160 8.13 15.11 -2.02
N GLU A 161 9.19 15.66 -1.43
CA GLU A 161 10.21 14.90 -0.70
C GLU A 161 9.65 14.16 0.51
N VAL A 162 8.76 14.78 1.30
CA VAL A 162 8.11 14.12 2.45
C VAL A 162 7.27 12.95 1.97
N ARG A 163 6.51 13.13 0.88
CA ARG A 163 5.68 12.06 0.30
C ARG A 163 6.52 10.92 -0.26
N LYS A 164 7.58 11.22 -1.01
CA LYS A 164 8.53 10.22 -1.53
C LYS A 164 9.20 9.43 -0.40
N LYS A 165 9.62 10.12 0.67
CA LYS A 165 10.19 9.48 1.86
C LYS A 165 9.19 8.56 2.55
N ALA A 166 7.95 9.02 2.78
CA ALA A 166 6.91 8.21 3.40
C ALA A 166 6.60 6.93 2.61
N VAL A 167 6.52 7.04 1.27
CA VAL A 167 6.36 5.89 0.36
C VAL A 167 7.54 4.93 0.47
N ARG A 168 8.78 5.44 0.44
CA ARG A 168 10.00 4.63 0.54
C ARG A 168 10.04 3.86 1.85
N ASP A 169 9.89 4.58 2.95
CA ASP A 169 9.92 4.00 4.29
C ASP A 169 8.86 2.91 4.41
N PHE A 170 7.61 3.18 4.01
CA PHE A 170 6.53 2.21 4.06
C PHE A 170 6.82 0.96 3.22
N LEU A 171 7.22 1.10 1.96
CA LEU A 171 7.52 -0.04 1.10
C LEU A 171 8.67 -0.90 1.65
N GLN A 172 9.71 -0.27 2.22
CA GLN A 172 10.82 -0.97 2.86
C GLN A 172 10.41 -1.70 4.15
N HIS A 173 9.30 -1.31 4.79
CA HIS A 173 8.72 -2.06 5.91
C HIS A 173 7.91 -3.28 5.44
N ILE A 174 7.47 -3.30 4.18
CA ILE A 174 6.70 -4.43 3.61
C ILE A 174 7.63 -5.46 2.95
N ARG A 175 8.54 -5.01 2.09
CA ARG A 175 9.37 -5.85 1.21
C ARG A 175 10.71 -5.15 0.92
N GLN A 176 11.82 -5.77 1.31
CA GLN A 176 13.16 -5.16 1.23
C GLN A 176 13.97 -5.60 0.00
N ASP A 177 13.59 -6.71 -0.63
CA ASP A 177 14.24 -7.33 -1.79
C ASP A 177 13.87 -6.68 -3.13
N VAL A 178 12.92 -5.73 -3.13
CA VAL A 178 12.42 -5.06 -4.34
C VAL A 178 13.20 -3.78 -4.60
N GLU A 179 13.68 -3.60 -5.84
CA GLU A 179 14.29 -2.36 -6.30
C GLU A 179 13.21 -1.27 -6.43
N LEU A 180 13.31 -0.21 -5.62
CA LEU A 180 12.34 0.89 -5.59
C LEU A 180 12.79 2.09 -6.42
N GLU A 181 12.08 2.35 -7.52
CA GLU A 181 12.23 3.55 -8.37
C GLU A 181 11.12 4.54 -8.04
N ILE A 182 11.39 5.51 -7.16
CA ILE A 182 10.39 6.47 -6.69
C ILE A 182 10.66 7.82 -7.34
N GLU A 183 9.82 8.20 -8.29
CA GLU A 183 10.00 9.38 -9.12
C GLU A 183 8.86 10.38 -8.99
N THR A 184 9.18 11.64 -9.24
CA THR A 184 8.16 12.68 -9.38
C THR A 184 7.58 12.61 -10.78
N ILE A 185 6.24 12.62 -10.88
CA ILE A 185 5.54 12.55 -12.17
C ILE A 185 4.78 13.86 -12.45
N GLU A 186 4.84 14.31 -13.69
CA GLU A 186 4.22 15.56 -14.14
C GLU A 186 3.06 15.32 -15.13
N ASP A 187 2.89 14.08 -15.58
CA ASP A 187 1.83 13.65 -16.49
C ASP A 187 1.16 12.34 -16.02
N VAL A 188 0.04 11.98 -16.66
CA VAL A 188 -0.80 10.83 -16.30
C VAL A 188 -0.08 9.49 -16.46
N SER A 189 0.84 9.37 -17.41
CA SER A 189 1.59 8.12 -17.65
C SER A 189 2.74 7.94 -16.68
N GLY A 190 3.27 9.04 -16.15
CA GLY A 190 4.45 9.01 -15.29
C GLY A 190 5.64 8.31 -15.96
N GLY A 191 5.77 8.44 -17.29
CA GLY A 191 6.80 7.82 -18.12
C GLY A 191 6.60 6.33 -18.42
N THR A 192 5.57 5.69 -17.87
CA THR A 192 5.31 4.26 -18.15
C THR A 192 4.90 4.00 -19.59
N ASP A 193 4.54 5.03 -20.33
CA ASP A 193 4.21 4.98 -21.75
C ASP A 193 5.41 4.77 -22.67
N THR A 194 6.63 4.92 -22.17
CA THR A 194 7.88 4.77 -22.92
C THR A 194 8.82 3.69 -22.36
N ILE A 195 8.43 3.00 -21.28
CA ILE A 195 9.22 1.94 -20.64
C ILE A 195 8.64 0.56 -21.04
N PRO A 196 9.27 -0.19 -21.97
CA PRO A 196 8.74 -1.47 -22.44
C PRO A 196 8.68 -2.54 -21.36
N ASP A 197 9.59 -2.47 -20.39
CA ASP A 197 9.75 -3.49 -19.34
C ASP A 197 8.64 -3.46 -18.29
N VAL A 198 7.98 -2.31 -18.09
CA VAL A 198 6.80 -2.23 -17.22
C VAL A 198 5.68 -3.04 -17.86
N LYS A 199 5.18 -4.05 -17.13
CA LYS A 199 4.14 -4.98 -17.63
C LYS A 199 2.80 -4.81 -16.94
N ALA A 200 2.77 -4.24 -15.75
CA ALA A 200 1.55 -4.05 -14.99
C ALA A 200 1.55 -2.73 -14.23
N ILE A 201 0.36 -2.23 -13.93
CA ILE A 201 0.14 -1.04 -13.10
C ILE A 201 -0.91 -1.34 -12.03
N ALA A 202 -0.60 -0.99 -10.78
CA ALA A 202 -1.55 -1.05 -9.69
C ALA A 202 -2.42 0.20 -9.67
N LEU A 203 -3.74 0.01 -9.54
CA LEU A 203 -4.77 1.03 -9.69
C LEU A 203 -5.72 0.97 -8.50
N SER A 204 -5.97 2.14 -7.92
CA SER A 204 -7.13 2.36 -7.06
C SER A 204 -8.35 2.74 -7.91
N PRO A 205 -9.57 2.68 -7.34
CA PRO A 205 -10.78 3.14 -8.03
C PRO A 205 -10.67 4.60 -8.54
N GLU A 206 -9.92 5.47 -7.86
CA GLU A 206 -9.68 6.86 -8.28
C GLU A 206 -8.81 6.95 -9.53
N THR A 207 -7.89 6.00 -9.72
CA THR A 207 -6.92 6.01 -10.83
C THR A 207 -7.29 5.07 -11.97
N GLU A 208 -8.32 4.24 -11.83
CA GLU A 208 -8.71 3.20 -12.80
C GLU A 208 -8.76 3.69 -14.26
N LYS A 209 -9.31 4.89 -14.46
CA LYS A 209 -9.46 5.51 -15.80
C LYS A 209 -8.14 5.87 -16.47
N SER A 210 -7.03 5.95 -15.73
CA SER A 210 -5.73 6.26 -16.31
C SER A 210 -5.19 5.10 -17.16
N LEU A 211 -5.62 3.86 -16.92
CA LEU A 211 -5.10 2.68 -17.61
C LEU A 211 -5.29 2.77 -19.13
N ASP A 212 -6.50 3.13 -19.56
CA ASP A 212 -6.83 3.24 -20.99
C ASP A 212 -6.00 4.36 -21.64
N ILE A 213 -5.87 5.50 -20.96
CA ILE A 213 -5.05 6.64 -21.43
C ILE A 213 -3.59 6.21 -21.59
N ILE A 214 -3.03 5.51 -20.61
CA ILE A 214 -1.65 5.03 -20.62
C ILE A 214 -1.44 4.03 -21.75
N ASN A 215 -2.37 3.08 -21.93
CA ASN A 215 -2.27 2.07 -22.98
C ASN A 215 -2.37 2.67 -24.39
N ASP A 216 -3.18 3.71 -24.57
CA ASP A 216 -3.21 4.48 -25.81
C ASP A 216 -1.88 5.20 -26.08
N LEU A 217 -1.26 5.79 -25.05
CA LEU A 217 0.07 6.41 -25.16
C LEU A 217 1.15 5.38 -25.48
N ARG A 218 1.13 4.21 -24.82
CA ARG A 218 2.03 3.07 -25.11
C ARG A 218 1.93 2.61 -26.54
N LYS A 219 0.71 2.52 -27.08
CA LYS A 219 0.47 2.16 -28.48
C LYS A 219 1.05 3.21 -29.44
N LYS A 220 0.89 4.50 -29.14
CA LYS A 220 1.46 5.60 -29.94
C LYS A 220 2.98 5.65 -29.85
N ASN A 221 3.55 5.36 -28.68
CA ASN A 221 4.98 5.41 -28.41
C ASN A 221 5.68 4.09 -28.73
N GLY A 222 5.66 3.71 -30.01
CA GLY A 222 6.38 2.53 -30.50
C GLY A 222 5.61 1.22 -30.38
N ASN A 223 4.28 1.27 -30.31
CA ASN A 223 3.41 0.09 -30.28
C ASN A 223 3.73 -0.86 -29.11
N LEU A 224 3.97 -0.30 -27.93
CA LEU A 224 4.28 -1.08 -26.74
C LEU A 224 3.04 -1.90 -26.28
N PRO A 225 3.24 -3.11 -25.74
CA PRO A 225 2.14 -3.92 -25.20
C PRO A 225 1.39 -3.18 -24.09
N PRO A 226 0.05 -3.33 -23.99
CA PRO A 226 -0.72 -2.71 -22.93
C PRO A 226 -0.30 -3.24 -21.55
N LEU A 227 -0.40 -2.40 -20.53
CA LEU A 227 -0.20 -2.77 -19.14
C LEU A 227 -1.39 -3.59 -18.63
N ALA A 228 -1.09 -4.62 -17.85
CA ALA A 228 -2.11 -5.31 -17.04
C ALA A 228 -2.50 -4.43 -15.84
N GLY A 229 -3.81 -4.25 -15.62
CA GLY A 229 -4.33 -3.53 -14.45
C GLY A 229 -4.47 -4.44 -13.22
N ILE A 230 -3.78 -4.12 -12.13
CA ILE A 230 -3.93 -4.75 -10.82
C ILE A 230 -4.80 -3.83 -9.96
N ARG A 231 -5.99 -4.27 -9.54
CA ARG A 231 -6.98 -3.41 -8.91
C ARG A 231 -7.11 -3.66 -7.43
N ILE A 232 -7.29 -2.58 -6.66
CA ILE A 232 -7.67 -2.65 -5.25
C ILE A 232 -9.11 -2.18 -5.04
N PRO A 233 -9.81 -2.66 -3.99
CA PRO A 233 -11.09 -2.09 -3.56
C PRO A 233 -10.90 -0.72 -2.90
N PHE A 234 -12.01 -0.01 -2.66
CA PHE A 234 -12.01 1.12 -1.75
C PHE A 234 -11.72 0.66 -0.31
N VAL A 235 -11.00 1.50 0.44
CA VAL A 235 -10.94 1.43 1.91
C VAL A 235 -11.99 2.40 2.45
N SER A 236 -12.97 1.87 3.17
CA SER A 236 -14.13 2.63 3.64
C SER A 236 -14.58 2.23 5.04
N SER A 237 -15.16 3.16 5.78
CA SER A 237 -15.86 2.86 7.03
C SER A 237 -17.18 2.10 6.77
N SER A 238 -17.77 1.55 7.84
CA SER A 238 -19.11 0.96 7.83
C SER A 238 -20.23 1.95 7.42
N SER A 239 -20.02 3.25 7.61
CA SER A 239 -20.89 4.33 7.13
C SER A 239 -20.74 4.65 5.63
N GLY A 240 -19.84 3.95 4.92
CA GLY A 240 -19.56 4.16 3.49
C GLY A 240 -18.58 5.30 3.22
N GLU A 241 -17.93 5.85 4.24
CA GLU A 241 -16.98 6.94 4.06
C GLU A 241 -15.63 6.41 3.57
N VAL A 242 -15.23 6.85 2.37
CA VAL A 242 -13.91 6.55 1.78
C VAL A 242 -12.86 7.52 2.30
N ILE A 243 -11.70 7.00 2.75
CA ILE A 243 -10.56 7.85 3.12
C ILE A 243 -9.88 8.43 1.87
N SER A 244 -9.54 9.73 1.90
CA SER A 244 -8.77 10.38 0.82
C SER A 244 -7.94 11.55 1.35
N SER A 245 -6.83 11.87 0.68
CA SER A 245 -5.98 13.02 1.04
C SER A 245 -6.74 14.35 1.12
N THR A 246 -7.77 14.55 0.30
CA THR A 246 -8.58 15.78 0.35
C THR A 246 -9.39 15.87 1.64
N ARG A 247 -9.94 14.75 2.11
CA ARG A 247 -10.70 14.71 3.38
C ARG A 247 -9.79 14.91 4.58
N LEU A 248 -8.60 14.30 4.58
CA LEU A 248 -7.63 14.49 5.65
C LEU A 248 -7.22 15.96 5.77
N ARG A 249 -6.89 16.62 4.65
CA ARG A 249 -6.57 18.06 4.63
C ARG A 249 -7.74 18.93 5.07
N GLN A 250 -8.98 18.60 4.69
CA GLN A 250 -10.17 19.30 5.17
C GLN A 250 -10.34 19.18 6.69
N GLY A 251 -9.95 18.05 7.30
CA GLY A 251 -9.96 17.87 8.74
C GLY A 251 -8.94 18.76 9.48
N MET A 252 -7.85 19.15 8.81
CA MET A 252 -6.77 19.98 9.36
C MET A 252 -7.09 21.48 9.35
N THR A 253 -8.17 21.91 8.71
CA THR A 253 -8.58 23.33 8.66
C THR A 253 -9.38 23.77 9.90
N LYS A 254 -9.60 22.88 10.86
CA LYS A 254 -10.36 23.13 12.09
C LYS A 254 -9.42 23.17 13.28
#